data_AF-A0AAD4QKC2-F1
#
_entry.id   AF-A0AAD4QKC2-F1
#
_cell.length_a   1.000
_cell.length_b   1.000
_cell.length_c   1.000
_cell.angle_alpha   90.00
_cell.angle_beta   90.00
_cell.angle_gamma   90.00
#
_symmetry.space_group_name_H-M   'P 1'
#
loop_
_entity.id
_entity.type
_entity.pdbx_description
1 polymer ?
#
loop_
_entity_poly.entity_id
_entity_poly.type
_entity_poly.pdbx_seq_one_letter_code
_entity_poly.pdbx_strand_id
1 'polypeptide(L)'
;MLGTSPRPSPPKPQPERMRLRVERQTLRRLPRSGAIVFTIRVYLTPLAELGPGAAGRLAGAIRGMKEHDVVYREFVNTLSNAVYVRHRRQWNFEDAALEWLDGRHREEIKEGLVQE
;
A
#
# COMPACT_ATOMS: atom_id res chain seq x y z
N MET A 1 13.16 9.55 -38.30
CA MET A 1 13.02 10.00 -36.90
C MET A 1 11.70 9.46 -36.36
N LEU A 2 11.72 8.43 -35.52
CA LEU A 2 10.50 7.94 -34.85
C LEU A 2 10.17 8.92 -33.72
N GLY A 3 9.14 9.75 -33.91
CA GLY A 3 8.65 10.67 -32.90
C GLY A 3 8.18 9.91 -31.67
N THR A 4 8.81 10.16 -30.52
CA THR A 4 8.34 9.65 -29.23
C THR A 4 7.16 10.49 -28.79
N SER A 5 5.96 10.17 -29.28
CA SER A 5 4.74 10.76 -28.72
C SER A 5 4.68 10.42 -27.21
N PRO A 6 4.34 11.39 -26.34
CA PRO A 6 4.29 11.14 -24.91
C PRO A 6 3.30 10.01 -24.61
N ARG A 7 3.77 9.01 -23.87
CA ARG A 7 2.94 7.86 -23.46
C ARG A 7 1.71 8.41 -22.72
N PRO A 8 0.47 8.03 -23.09
CA PRO A 8 -0.72 8.53 -22.42
C PRO A 8 -0.62 8.24 -20.92
N SER A 9 -1.07 9.19 -20.10
CA SER A 9 -1.10 9.00 -18.65
C SER A 9 -1.98 7.80 -18.32
N PRO A 10 -1.54 6.91 -17.40
CA PRO A 10 -2.38 5.79 -17.03
C PRO A 10 -3.69 6.32 -16.42
N PRO A 11 -4.82 5.61 -16.63
CA PRO A 11 -6.10 6.02 -16.07
C PRO A 11 -6.04 6.08 -14.55
N LYS A 12 -6.84 6.98 -13.94
CA LYS A 12 -7.00 7.04 -12.48
C LYS A 12 -7.32 5.62 -11.97
N PRO A 13 -6.60 5.09 -10.96
CA PRO A 13 -6.84 3.74 -10.51
C PRO A 13 -8.24 3.63 -9.94
N GLN A 14 -9.01 2.67 -10.45
CA GLN A 14 -10.38 2.42 -10.04
C GLN A 14 -10.38 1.56 -8.76
N PRO A 15 -11.12 1.93 -7.70
CA PRO A 15 -11.16 1.19 -6.44
C PRO A 15 -11.48 -0.30 -6.60
N GLU A 16 -12.35 -0.64 -7.55
CA GLU A 16 -12.79 -2.01 -7.86
C GLU A 16 -11.64 -2.86 -8.42
N ARG A 17 -10.59 -2.22 -8.94
CA ARG A 17 -9.37 -2.87 -9.44
C ARG A 17 -8.26 -2.91 -8.41
N MET A 18 -8.41 -2.20 -7.29
CA MET A 18 -7.41 -2.20 -6.23
C MET A 18 -7.59 -3.43 -5.32
N ARG A 19 -6.47 -3.97 -4.84
CA ARG A 19 -6.43 -5.13 -3.94
C ARG A 19 -5.49 -4.84 -2.78
N LEU A 20 -5.92 -5.11 -1.55
CA LEU A 20 -5.03 -5.19 -0.40
C LEU A 20 -4.27 -6.53 -0.47
N ARG A 21 -2.94 -6.44 -0.56
CA ARG A 21 -2.05 -7.59 -0.45
C ARG A 21 -1.61 -7.76 0.99
N VAL A 22 -1.91 -8.92 1.58
CA VAL A 22 -1.45 -9.29 2.92
C VAL A 22 -0.56 -10.51 2.81
N GLU A 23 0.62 -10.45 3.40
CA GLU A 23 1.56 -11.57 3.48
C GLU A 23 1.56 -12.13 4.89
N ARG A 24 1.04 -13.34 5.07
CA ARG A 24 1.19 -14.09 6.31
C ARG A 24 2.53 -14.80 6.28
N GLN A 25 3.47 -14.25 7.03
CA GLN A 25 4.82 -14.78 7.16
C GLN A 25 4.91 -15.68 8.39
N THR A 26 5.51 -16.87 8.25
CA THR A 26 5.69 -17.81 9.37
C THR A 26 7.10 -18.37 9.39
N LEU A 27 7.68 -18.50 10.58
CA LEU A 27 8.94 -19.20 10.80
C LEU A 27 8.66 -20.49 11.59
N ARG A 28 9.11 -21.63 11.07
CA ARG A 28 8.99 -22.92 11.77
C ARG A 28 10.32 -23.68 11.74
N ARG A 29 10.80 -24.08 12.92
CA ARG A 29 11.96 -24.97 13.01
C ARG A 29 11.54 -26.42 12.70
N LEU A 30 12.30 -27.10 11.85
CA LEU A 30 12.08 -28.50 11.51
C LEU A 30 12.62 -29.41 12.63
N PRO A 31 11.83 -30.41 13.09
CA PRO A 31 12.20 -31.21 14.25
C PRO A 31 13.40 -32.12 14.04
N ARG A 32 13.70 -32.52 12.80
CA ARG A 32 14.81 -33.44 12.48
C ARG A 32 16.10 -32.74 12.08
N SER A 33 16.03 -31.78 11.15
CA SER A 33 17.22 -31.10 10.62
C SER A 33 17.59 -29.83 11.39
N GLY A 34 16.71 -29.30 12.23
CA GLY A 34 16.91 -28.04 12.92
C GLY A 34 16.85 -26.78 12.04
N ALA A 35 16.69 -26.93 10.72
CA ALA A 35 16.53 -25.82 9.78
C ALA A 35 15.26 -25.01 10.06
N ILE A 36 15.26 -23.73 9.66
CA ILE A 36 14.10 -22.85 9.79
C ILE A 36 13.43 -22.70 8.41
N VAL A 37 12.16 -23.09 8.34
CA VAL A 37 11.31 -22.84 7.17
C VAL A 37 10.63 -21.51 7.35
N PHE A 38 10.91 -20.59 6.43
CA PHE A 38 10.17 -19.35 6.27
C PHE A 38 9.13 -19.52 5.17
N THR A 39 7.84 -19.34 5.50
CA THR A 39 6.77 -19.37 4.51
C THR A 39 6.12 -18.01 4.39
N ILE A 40 5.72 -17.67 3.16
CA ILE A 40 4.96 -16.48 2.84
C ILE A 40 3.68 -16.93 2.16
N ARG A 41 2.54 -16.75 2.83
CA ARG A 41 1.23 -16.96 2.23
C ARG A 41 0.61 -15.61 1.86
N VAL A 42 0.34 -15.42 0.57
CA VAL A 42 -0.22 -14.18 0.02
C VAL A 42 -1.74 -14.26 -0.01
N TYR A 43 -2.40 -13.21 0.48
CA TYR A 43 -3.83 -12.94 0.32
C TYR A 43 -4.01 -11.66 -0.50
N LEU A 44 -4.94 -11.69 -1.45
CA LEU A 44 -5.33 -10.52 -2.24
C LEU A 44 -6.82 -10.26 -2.01
N THR A 45 -7.14 -9.16 -1.34
CA THR A 45 -8.52 -8.81 -0.98
C THR A 45 -8.95 -7.56 -1.74
N PRO A 46 -10.05 -7.56 -2.52
CA PRO A 46 -10.63 -6.34 -3.06
C PRO A 46 -10.88 -5.30 -1.97
N LEU A 47 -10.51 -4.05 -2.25
CA LEU A 47 -10.76 -2.96 -1.30
C LEU A 47 -12.25 -2.80 -0.99
N ALA A 48 -13.11 -3.00 -1.99
CA ALA A 48 -14.57 -3.00 -1.84
C ALA A 48 -15.12 -4.13 -0.95
N GLU A 49 -14.35 -5.17 -0.66
CA GLU A 49 -14.75 -6.31 0.18
C GLU A 49 -14.20 -6.22 1.61
N LEU A 50 -13.59 -5.08 1.97
CA LEU A 50 -13.11 -4.86 3.33
C LEU A 50 -14.30 -4.78 4.31
N GLY A 51 -14.16 -5.43 5.46
CA GLY A 51 -15.16 -5.36 6.53
C GLY A 51 -15.22 -3.99 7.21
N PRO A 52 -16.30 -3.70 7.97
CA PRO A 52 -16.51 -2.42 8.63
C PRO A 52 -15.31 -1.93 9.44
N GLY A 53 -14.97 -0.65 9.28
CA GLY A 53 -13.87 0.02 9.98
C GLY A 53 -12.47 -0.34 9.47
N ALA A 54 -12.33 -1.30 8.56
CA ALA A 54 -11.03 -1.62 7.97
C ALA A 54 -10.55 -0.51 7.03
N ALA A 55 -11.46 0.21 6.37
CA ALA A 55 -11.12 1.32 5.49
C ALA A 55 -10.39 2.45 6.23
N GLY A 56 -10.98 2.93 7.34
CA GLY A 56 -10.38 3.96 8.18
C GLY A 56 -9.04 3.54 8.78
N ARG A 57 -8.95 2.31 9.32
CA ARG A 57 -7.68 1.78 9.86
C ARG A 57 -6.59 1.66 8.80
N LEU A 58 -6.93 1.20 7.59
CA LEU A 58 -5.98 1.09 6.50
C LEU A 58 -5.50 2.47 6.02
N ALA A 59 -6.41 3.45 5.94
CA ALA A 59 -6.05 4.83 5.61
C ALA A 59 -5.09 5.44 6.63
N GLY A 60 -5.37 5.25 7.92
CA GLY A 60 -4.48 5.66 9.02
C GLY A 60 -3.10 4.98 8.93
N ALA A 61 -3.06 3.67 8.68
CA ALA A 61 -1.81 2.93 8.53
C ALA A 61 -0.96 3.43 7.34
N ILE A 62 -1.58 3.69 6.18
CA ILE A 62 -0.88 4.24 5.00
C ILE A 62 -0.26 5.61 5.32
N ARG A 63 -0.99 6.48 6.03
CA ARG A 63 -0.50 7.79 6.44
C ARG A 63 0.67 7.68 7.42
N GLY A 64 0.56 6.84 8.45
CA GLY A 64 1.64 6.60 9.41
C GLY A 64 2.90 6.02 8.76
N MET A 65 2.75 5.17 7.73
CA MET A 65 3.90 4.68 6.96
C MET A 65 4.61 5.80 6.19
N LYS A 66 3.89 6.80 5.63
CA LYS A 66 4.52 7.93 4.94
C LYS A 66 5.43 8.73 5.86
N GLU A 67 5.03 8.93 7.12
CA GLU A 67 5.84 9.65 8.12
C GLU A 67 7.16 8.92 8.39
N HIS A 68 7.13 7.60 8.52
CA HIS A 68 8.33 6.78 8.72
C HIS A 68 9.19 6.62 7.45
N ASP A 69 8.57 6.52 6.27
CA ASP A 69 9.27 6.42 4.99
C ASP A 69 10.04 7.69 4.64
N VAL A 70 9.53 8.87 5.00
CA VAL A 70 10.26 10.15 4.85
C VAL A 70 11.52 10.13 5.71
N VAL A 71 11.41 9.72 6.98
CA VAL A 71 12.56 9.62 7.89
C VAL A 71 13.59 8.61 7.38
N TYR A 72 13.15 7.44 6.92
CA TYR A 72 14.04 6.41 6.37
C TYR A 72 14.70 6.87 5.06
N ARG A 73 13.96 7.53 4.16
CA ARG A 73 14.49 8.06 2.89
C ARG A 73 15.43 9.24 3.09
N GLU A 74 15.16 10.13 4.04
CA GLU A 74 16.08 11.22 4.39
C GLU A 74 17.39 10.67 4.96
N PHE A 75 17.31 9.73 5.92
CA PHE A 75 18.48 9.05 6.47
C PHE A 75 19.30 8.33 5.38
N VAL A 76 18.64 7.60 4.48
CA VAL A 76 19.28 6.92 3.35
C VAL A 76 19.84 7.92 2.33
N ASN A 77 19.16 9.05 2.05
CA ASN A 77 19.64 10.08 1.11
C ASN A 77 20.85 10.84 1.65
N THR A 78 20.94 11.10 2.96
CA THR A 78 22.14 11.66 3.60
C THR A 78 23.35 10.73 3.46
N LEU A 79 23.13 9.41 3.44
CA LEU A 79 24.18 8.40 3.22
C LEU A 79 24.41 8.03 1.74
N SER A 80 23.46 8.33 0.84
CA SER A 80 23.43 7.84 -0.54
C SER A 80 23.44 8.96 -1.59
N ASN A 81 24.45 9.84 -1.56
CA ASN A 81 24.70 10.80 -2.66
C ASN A 81 25.20 10.13 -3.98
N ALA A 82 24.82 8.89 -4.28
CA ALA A 82 25.30 8.19 -5.49
C ALA A 82 24.29 7.28 -6.22
N VAL A 83 23.11 6.93 -5.68
CA VAL A 83 22.26 5.93 -6.37
C VAL A 83 20.77 6.27 -6.32
N TYR A 84 20.29 6.74 -7.48
CA TYR A 84 18.94 6.58 -8.05
C TYR A 84 17.70 6.80 -7.16
N VAL A 85 17.13 7.99 -7.24
CA VAL A 85 15.66 8.15 -7.18
C VAL A 85 15.23 9.08 -8.31
N ARG A 86 15.27 8.57 -9.55
CA ARG A 86 14.64 9.23 -10.70
C ARG A 86 13.32 8.54 -10.99
N HIS A 87 12.26 9.34 -11.02
CA HIS A 87 10.90 9.03 -11.48
C HIS A 87 9.94 8.29 -10.54
N ARG A 88 9.21 9.08 -9.73
CA ARG A 88 7.88 8.73 -9.20
C ARG A 88 6.91 9.90 -9.41
N ARG A 89 6.58 10.20 -10.66
CA ARG A 89 5.59 11.23 -11.05
C ARG A 89 4.64 10.72 -12.14
N GLN A 90 3.95 9.62 -11.89
CA GLN A 90 2.77 9.22 -12.66
C GLN A 90 1.79 8.55 -11.69
N TRP A 91 0.86 9.34 -11.15
CA TRP A 91 -0.17 8.99 -10.15
C TRP A 91 0.35 8.26 -8.90
N ASN A 92 0.25 8.90 -7.74
CA ASN A 92 0.40 8.19 -6.48
C ASN A 92 -0.82 7.28 -6.30
N PHE A 93 -0.67 5.99 -6.60
CA PHE A 93 -1.66 4.96 -6.30
C PHE A 93 -2.19 5.07 -4.86
N GLU A 94 -1.31 5.50 -3.95
CA GLU A 94 -1.60 5.84 -2.56
C GLU A 94 -2.66 6.94 -2.42
N ASP A 95 -2.58 8.03 -3.21
CA ASP A 95 -3.51 9.15 -3.09
C ASP A 95 -4.91 8.75 -3.57
N ALA A 96 -4.99 7.95 -4.65
CA ALA A 96 -6.26 7.39 -5.13
C ALA A 96 -6.85 6.37 -4.13
N ALA A 97 -6.02 5.56 -3.50
CA ALA A 97 -6.45 4.63 -2.46
C ALA A 97 -6.95 5.37 -1.22
N LEU A 98 -6.22 6.40 -0.75
CA LEU A 98 -6.61 7.22 0.39
C LEU A 98 -7.94 7.95 0.15
N GLU A 99 -8.11 8.55 -1.04
CA GLU A 99 -9.36 9.21 -1.42
C GLU A 99 -10.57 8.26 -1.29
N TRP A 100 -10.43 7.02 -1.79
CA TRP A 100 -11.49 6.03 -1.69
C TRP A 100 -11.70 5.52 -0.26
N LEU A 101 -10.62 5.20 0.46
CA LEU A 101 -10.67 4.69 1.83
C LEU A 101 -11.32 5.69 2.78
N ASP A 102 -10.99 6.98 2.68
CA ASP A 102 -11.62 8.02 3.48
C ASP A 102 -13.10 8.19 3.10
N GLY A 103 -13.41 8.07 1.81
CA GLY A 103 -14.80 8.06 1.31
C GLY A 103 -15.63 6.98 1.97
N ARG A 104 -15.14 5.74 1.91
CA ARG A 104 -15.83 4.60 2.53
C ARG A 104 -15.92 4.74 4.04
N HIS A 105 -14.86 5.18 4.72
CA HIS A 105 -14.90 5.38 6.16
C HIS A 105 -15.95 6.41 6.60
N ARG A 106 -16.09 7.53 5.86
CA ARG A 106 -17.16 8.50 6.11
C ARG A 106 -18.55 7.91 5.92
N GLU A 107 -18.73 7.04 4.94
CA GLU A 107 -20.01 6.34 4.74
C GLU A 107 -20.31 5.39 5.90
N GLU A 108 -19.31 4.63 6.37
CA GLU A 108 -19.47 3.73 7.51
C GLU A 108 -19.85 4.47 8.80
N ILE A 109 -19.29 5.67 9.04
CA ILE A 109 -19.68 6.53 10.17
C ILE A 109 -21.13 6.99 10.02
N LYS A 110 -21.53 7.45 8.82
CA LYS A 110 -22.92 7.88 8.55
C LYS A 110 -23.94 6.74 8.73
N GLU A 111 -23.55 5.52 8.37
CA GLU A 111 -24.34 4.30 8.53
C GLU A 111 -24.35 3.78 9.98
N GLY A 112 -23.55 4.37 10.88
CA GLY A 112 -23.43 3.95 12.28
C GLY A 112 -22.67 2.62 12.48
N LEU A 113 -21.92 2.17 11.47
CA LEU A 113 -21.14 0.93 11.51
C LEU A 113 -19.83 1.08 12.31
N VAL A 114 -19.33 2.31 12.45
CA VAL A 114 -18.12 2.66 13.21
C VAL A 114 -18.28 4.03 13.88
N GLN A 115 -17.59 4.19 15.00
CA GLN A 115 -17.43 5.47 15.70
C GLN A 115 -16.18 6.19 15.16
N GLU A 116 -16.16 7.52 15.30
CA GLU A 116 -15.01 8.36 14.98
C GLU A 116 -13.84 8.13 15.96
#